data_AF-A0A0S8CN72-F1
#
_entry.id   AF-A0A0S8CN72-F1
#
_cell.length_a   1.000
_cell.length_b   1.000
_cell.length_c   1.000
_cell.angle_alpha   90.00
_cell.angle_beta   90.00
_cell.angle_gamma   90.00
#
_symmetry.space_group_name_H-M   'P 1'
#
loop_
_entity.id
_entity.type
_entity.pdbx_description
1 polymer ?
#
loop_
_entity_poly.entity_id
_entity_poly.type
_entity_poly.pdbx_seq_one_letter_code
_entity_poly.pdbx_strand_id
1 'polypeptide(L)'
;ICPNDLMVLNKEEMKAYNQEPDACWECYSCVKICPQGAIYVRGYNDFVPMGGQVHPMRSSDSIMWTVKFRNGNMKRFKFPIRTTAEGAANAYPDLKGENLDDERLSTEKELPSPDPAKMAK
;
A
#
# COMPACT_ATOMS: atom_id res chain seq x y z
N ILE A 1 2.80 4.59 -9.98
CA ILE A 1 1.99 4.13 -8.83
C ILE A 1 1.75 2.63 -8.85
N CYS A 2 1.53 2.02 -10.02
CA CYS A 2 1.71 0.58 -10.14
C CYS A 2 3.18 0.27 -9.78
N PRO A 3 3.45 -0.58 -8.77
CA PRO A 3 4.82 -0.86 -8.34
C PRO A 3 5.57 -1.78 -9.32
N ASN A 4 4.83 -2.47 -10.21
CA ASN A 4 5.39 -3.42 -11.17
C ASN A 4 5.23 -2.95 -12.62
N ASP A 5 5.11 -1.63 -12.84
CA ASP A 5 4.99 -1.00 -14.17
C ASP A 5 3.89 -1.53 -15.11
N LEU A 6 2.83 -2.12 -14.57
CA LEU A 6 1.83 -2.83 -15.38
C LEU A 6 0.79 -1.91 -16.04
N MET A 7 0.56 -0.72 -15.47
CA MET A 7 -0.53 0.17 -15.90
C MET A 7 -0.02 1.18 -16.93
N VAL A 8 -0.43 1.03 -18.18
CA VAL A 8 0.04 1.83 -19.31
C VAL A 8 -1.12 2.54 -20.02
N LEU A 9 -0.82 3.64 -20.72
CA LEU A 9 -1.79 4.39 -21.50
C LEU A 9 -1.76 3.94 -22.96
N ASN A 10 -2.91 3.54 -23.49
CA ASN A 10 -3.11 3.52 -24.94
C ASN A 10 -3.35 4.97 -25.42
N LYS A 11 -2.43 5.50 -26.23
CA LYS A 11 -2.45 6.90 -26.71
C LYS A 11 -3.48 7.16 -27.82
N GLU A 12 -3.91 6.12 -28.54
CA GLU A 12 -4.91 6.25 -29.60
C GLU A 12 -6.32 6.34 -29.01
N GLU A 13 -6.63 5.44 -28.07
CA GLU A 13 -7.93 5.39 -27.40
C GLU A 13 -8.06 6.33 -26.21
N MET A 14 -6.92 6.84 -25.71
CA MET A 14 -6.82 7.62 -24.47
C MET A 14 -7.42 6.87 -23.27
N LYS A 15 -7.16 5.56 -23.19
CA LYS A 15 -7.58 4.66 -22.11
C LYS A 15 -6.41 3.86 -21.58
N ALA A 16 -6.36 3.68 -20.26
CA ALA A 16 -5.33 2.87 -19.64
C ALA A 16 -5.70 1.38 -19.62
N TYR A 17 -4.70 0.51 -19.66
CA TYR A 17 -4.85 -0.93 -19.53
C TYR A 17 -3.70 -1.54 -18.72
N ASN A 18 -3.86 -2.79 -18.28
CA ASN A 18 -2.79 -3.58 -17.68
C ASN A 18 -2.10 -4.40 -18.79
N GLN A 19 -0.81 -4.19 -19.02
CA GLN A 19 -0.05 -4.86 -20.08
C GLN A 19 0.34 -6.31 -19.77
N GLU A 20 0.43 -6.70 -18.49
CA GLU A 20 0.85 -8.03 -18.06
C GLU A 20 0.04 -8.45 -16.81
N PRO A 21 -1.20 -8.96 -17.00
CA PRO A 21 -2.12 -9.24 -15.90
C PRO A 21 -1.71 -10.37 -14.96
N ASP A 22 -0.89 -11.31 -15.43
CA ASP A 22 -0.30 -12.42 -14.67
C ASP A 22 0.82 -11.96 -13.73
N ALA A 23 1.48 -10.84 -14.02
CA ALA A 23 2.42 -10.18 -13.11
C ALA A 23 1.73 -9.23 -12.10
N CYS A 24 0.39 -9.16 -12.11
CA CYS A 24 -0.37 -8.34 -11.18
C CYS A 24 -0.35 -8.92 -9.77
N TRP A 25 0.01 -8.12 -8.77
CA TRP A 25 -0.05 -8.51 -7.36
C TRP A 25 -1.36 -8.12 -6.65
N GLU A 26 -2.36 -7.63 -7.41
CA GLU A 26 -3.64 -7.17 -6.88
C GLU A 26 -3.51 -6.23 -5.66
N CYS A 27 -2.49 -5.37 -5.61
CA CYS A 27 -2.21 -4.48 -4.47
C CYS A 27 -3.19 -3.29 -4.33
N TYR A 28 -4.06 -3.11 -5.33
CA TYR A 28 -5.02 -2.01 -5.46
C TYR A 28 -4.41 -0.61 -5.56
N SER A 29 -3.10 -0.42 -5.69
CA SER A 29 -2.49 0.92 -5.77
C SER A 29 -3.02 1.73 -6.96
N CYS A 30 -3.17 1.11 -8.14
CA CYS A 30 -3.79 1.73 -9.30
C CYS A 30 -5.29 2.02 -9.11
N VAL A 31 -6.02 1.12 -8.44
CA VAL A 31 -7.45 1.32 -8.14
C VAL A 31 -7.66 2.50 -7.20
N LYS A 32 -6.89 2.56 -6.10
CA LYS A 32 -7.02 3.57 -5.04
C LYS A 32 -6.76 5.00 -5.52
N ILE A 33 -5.86 5.16 -6.50
CA ILE A 33 -5.40 6.49 -6.97
C ILE A 33 -6.19 6.99 -8.18
N CYS A 34 -6.94 6.12 -8.88
CA CYS A 34 -7.67 6.50 -10.08
C CYS A 34 -8.76 7.52 -9.70
N PRO A 35 -8.67 8.80 -10.15
CA PRO A 35 -9.62 9.82 -9.73
C PRO A 35 -11.03 9.58 -10.28
N GLN A 36 -11.14 8.83 -11.37
CA GLN A 36 -12.42 8.47 -11.99
C GLN A 36 -13.02 7.18 -11.41
N GLY A 37 -12.30 6.46 -10.54
CA GLY A 37 -12.73 5.15 -10.05
C GLY A 37 -12.90 4.10 -11.17
N ALA A 38 -12.17 4.24 -12.27
CA ALA A 38 -12.37 3.46 -13.50
C ALA A 38 -11.66 2.10 -13.50
N ILE A 39 -10.82 1.81 -12.50
CA ILE A 39 -10.00 0.61 -12.44
C ILE A 39 -10.58 -0.35 -11.41
N TYR A 40 -10.76 -1.61 -11.80
CA TYR A 40 -11.25 -2.69 -10.94
C TYR A 40 -10.31 -3.89 -11.02
N VAL A 41 -10.23 -4.63 -9.93
CA VAL A 41 -9.57 -5.93 -9.90
C VAL A 41 -10.62 -7.00 -10.12
N ARG A 42 -10.35 -7.88 -11.08
CA ARG A 42 -11.00 -9.17 -11.22
C ARG A 42 -9.99 -10.20 -10.75
N GLY A 43 -10.34 -10.95 -9.70
CA GLY A 43 -9.50 -11.99 -9.11
C GLY A 43 -8.92 -12.95 -10.14
N TYR A 44 -7.72 -13.45 -9.87
CA TYR A 44 -6.96 -14.38 -10.73
C TYR A 44 -7.83 -15.51 -11.30
N ASN A 45 -7.76 -15.73 -12.61
CA ASN A 45 -8.69 -16.62 -13.34
C ASN A 45 -8.42 -18.11 -13.11
N ASP A 46 -7.23 -18.47 -12.65
CA ASP A 46 -6.79 -19.83 -12.37
C ASP A 46 -7.48 -20.43 -11.13
N PHE A 47 -7.82 -19.61 -10.11
CA PHE A 47 -8.48 -20.11 -8.90
C PHE A 47 -9.65 -19.28 -8.36
N VAL A 48 -9.93 -18.08 -8.89
CA VAL A 48 -11.03 -17.23 -8.39
C VAL A 48 -12.28 -17.32 -9.28
N PRO A 49 -13.43 -17.82 -8.76
CA PRO A 49 -14.69 -17.80 -9.49
C PRO A 49 -15.17 -16.38 -9.80
N MET A 50 -15.89 -16.21 -10.91
CA MET A 50 -16.45 -14.90 -11.29
C MET A 50 -17.44 -14.34 -10.26
N GLY A 51 -17.62 -13.01 -10.26
CA GLY A 51 -18.72 -12.31 -9.57
C GLY A 51 -18.37 -11.71 -8.20
N GLY A 52 -17.22 -12.08 -7.62
CA GLY A 52 -16.69 -11.37 -6.45
C GLY A 52 -16.08 -10.02 -6.83
N GLN A 53 -16.24 -9.02 -5.96
CA GLN A 53 -15.65 -7.69 -6.15
C GLN A 53 -15.28 -7.08 -4.79
N VAL A 54 -14.08 -6.53 -4.70
CA VAL A 54 -13.64 -5.72 -3.57
C VAL A 54 -13.24 -4.36 -4.13
N HIS A 55 -13.86 -3.28 -3.64
CA HIS A 55 -13.63 -1.94 -4.15
C HIS A 55 -13.35 -0.94 -3.02
N PRO A 56 -12.18 -0.25 -3.04
CA PRO A 56 -11.84 0.78 -2.07
C PRO A 56 -12.34 2.17 -2.48
N MET A 57 -12.61 3.00 -1.48
CA MET A 57 -12.70 4.46 -1.61
C MET A 57 -11.75 5.06 -0.58
N ARG A 58 -10.59 5.55 -1.05
CA ARG A 58 -9.55 6.12 -0.18
C ARG A 58 -9.73 7.64 -0.06
N SER A 59 -9.80 8.13 1.17
CA SER A 59 -9.75 9.55 1.53
C SER A 59 -8.35 9.91 2.06
N SER A 60 -8.21 11.12 2.63
CA SER A 60 -6.98 11.59 3.27
C SER A 60 -6.66 10.90 4.60
N ASP A 61 -7.68 10.63 5.43
CA ASP A 61 -7.55 10.13 6.81
C ASP A 61 -8.13 8.73 7.02
N SER A 62 -8.92 8.24 6.07
CA SER A 62 -9.66 6.98 6.16
C SER A 62 -9.80 6.29 4.80
N ILE A 63 -10.09 4.99 4.83
CA ILE A 63 -10.41 4.18 3.65
C ILE A 63 -11.69 3.40 3.91
N MET A 64 -12.60 3.44 2.95
CA MET A 64 -13.80 2.60 2.95
C MET A 64 -13.61 1.45 1.98
N TRP A 65 -14.15 0.29 2.34
CA TRP A 65 -14.13 -0.90 1.50
C TRP A 65 -15.54 -1.44 1.33
N THR A 66 -15.91 -1.73 0.08
CA THR A 66 -17.12 -2.50 -0.25
C THR A 66 -16.70 -3.87 -0.78
N VAL A 67 -17.16 -4.92 -0.12
CA VAL A 67 -16.96 -6.32 -0.54
C VAL A 67 -18.30 -6.86 -1.01
N LYS A 68 -18.41 -7.14 -2.32
CA LYS A 68 -19.56 -7.79 -2.95
C LYS A 68 -19.20 -9.25 -3.24
N PHE A 69 -19.98 -10.16 -2.67
CA PHE A 69 -19.84 -11.59 -2.89
C PHE A 69 -20.54 -12.01 -4.18
N ARG A 70 -20.14 -13.15 -4.75
CA ARG A 70 -20.77 -13.73 -5.96
C ARG A 70 -22.28 -13.91 -5.83
N ASN A 71 -22.76 -14.22 -4.63
CA ASN A 71 -24.18 -14.40 -4.34
C ASN A 71 -24.96 -13.07 -4.17
N GLY A 72 -24.32 -11.92 -4.39
CA GLY A 72 -24.94 -10.59 -4.25
C GLY A 72 -24.84 -9.99 -2.85
N ASN A 73 -24.46 -10.76 -1.81
CA ASN A 73 -24.27 -10.21 -0.46
C ASN A 73 -23.21 -9.11 -0.48
N MET A 74 -23.40 -8.10 0.36
CA MET A 74 -22.50 -6.95 0.43
C MET A 74 -22.10 -6.66 1.87
N LYS A 75 -20.81 -6.42 2.09
CA LYS A 75 -20.26 -5.93 3.36
C LYS A 75 -19.53 -4.62 3.12
N ARG A 76 -19.65 -3.69 4.07
CA ARG A 76 -18.99 -2.38 4.03
C ARG A 76 -18.18 -2.17 5.30
N PHE A 77 -16.98 -1.63 5.13
CA PHE A 77 -16.05 -1.35 6.21
C PHE A 77 -15.46 0.05 6.05
N LYS A 78 -15.06 0.65 7.16
CA LYS A 78 -14.31 1.92 7.19
C LYS A 78 -13.19 1.79 8.20
N PHE A 79 -11.98 2.16 7.79
CA PHE A 79 -10.79 2.10 8.64
C PHE A 79 -10.06 3.45 8.59
N PRO A 80 -9.55 3.96 9.73
CA PRO A 80 -8.61 5.08 9.73
C PRO A 80 -7.28 4.64 9.10
N ILE A 81 -6.62 5.53 8.35
CA ILE A 81 -5.32 5.25 7.70
C ILE A 81 -4.23 6.24 8.11
N ARG A 82 -4.59 7.41 8.65
CA ARG A 82 -3.62 8.44 9.05
C ARG A 82 -4.20 9.32 10.16
N THR A 83 -3.36 9.72 11.11
CA THR A 83 -3.72 10.61 12.23
C THR A 83 -3.21 12.04 12.04
N THR A 84 -2.40 12.29 11.00
CA THR A 84 -1.82 13.59 10.67
C THR A 84 -2.09 13.94 9.21
N ALA A 85 -2.02 15.22 8.84
CA ALA A 85 -2.25 15.66 7.47
C ALA A 85 -1.19 15.11 6.51
N GLU A 86 -1.58 14.97 5.23
CA GLU A 86 -0.64 14.66 4.15
C GLU A 86 0.42 15.76 4.03
N GLY A 87 1.67 15.36 3.76
CA GLY A 87 2.81 16.30 3.69
C GLY A 87 3.32 16.83 5.04
N ALA A 88 2.66 16.55 6.17
CA ALA A 88 3.04 17.10 7.48
C ALA A 88 4.08 16.26 8.26
N ALA A 89 4.72 15.26 7.64
CA ALA A 89 5.76 14.48 8.30
C ALA A 89 7.02 15.34 8.51
N ASN A 90 7.62 15.29 9.70
CA ASN A 90 8.86 16.00 9.96
C ASN A 90 10.04 15.27 9.28
N ALA A 91 10.75 15.98 8.41
CA ALA A 91 11.94 15.46 7.73
C ALA A 91 13.20 15.48 8.60
N TYR A 92 13.13 16.04 9.82
CA TYR A 92 14.27 16.21 10.72
C TYR A 92 15.46 16.92 10.04
N PRO A 93 15.26 18.11 9.41
CA PRO A 93 16.28 18.74 8.56
C PRO A 93 17.59 19.07 9.28
N ASP A 94 17.51 19.36 10.58
CA ASP A 94 18.67 19.72 11.41
C ASP A 94 19.30 18.51 12.12
N LEU A 95 18.74 17.31 11.94
CA LEU A 95 19.25 16.10 12.60
C LEU A 95 20.56 15.66 11.96
N LYS A 96 21.60 15.54 12.79
CA LYS A 96 22.91 15.03 12.41
C LYS A 96 23.25 13.84 13.29
N GLY A 97 23.70 12.75 12.68
CA GLY A 97 24.31 11.65 13.43
C GLY A 97 25.58 12.12 14.12
N GLU A 98 25.88 11.54 15.28
CA GLU A 98 27.04 11.96 16.09
C GLU A 98 28.36 11.40 15.56
N ASN A 99 28.37 10.12 15.19
CA ASN A 99 29.58 9.38 14.80
C ASN A 99 29.22 8.36 13.72
N LEU A 100 30.03 8.27 12.67
CA LEU A 100 29.84 7.33 11.55
C LEU A 100 30.54 5.99 11.76
N ASP A 101 31.45 5.92 12.74
CA ASP A 101 32.23 4.72 13.05
C ASP A 101 31.56 3.85 14.14
N ASP A 102 30.34 4.20 14.57
CA ASP A 102 29.52 3.37 15.45
C ASP A 102 28.20 2.95 14.79
N GLU A 103 27.50 2.02 15.43
CA GLU A 103 26.29 1.40 14.90
C GLU A 103 24.99 2.16 15.25
N ARG A 104 25.08 3.38 15.82
CA ARG A 104 23.90 4.15 16.22
C ARG A 104 23.21 4.77 15.01
N LEU A 105 21.89 4.64 14.96
CA LEU A 105 21.06 5.41 14.03
C LEU A 105 21.00 6.88 14.46
N SER A 106 20.57 7.75 13.54
CA SER A 106 20.62 9.22 13.70
C SER A 106 19.91 9.78 14.94
N THR A 107 18.94 9.05 15.51
CA THR A 107 18.21 9.44 16.73
C THR A 107 18.61 8.66 17.97
N GLU A 108 19.47 7.64 17.84
CA GLU A 108 19.84 6.74 18.91
C GLU A 108 20.99 7.33 19.73
N LYS A 109 20.87 7.24 21.06
CA LYS A 109 21.93 7.68 21.98
C LYS A 109 22.78 6.52 22.48
N GLU A 110 22.14 5.38 22.71
CA GLU A 110 22.75 4.15 23.22
C GLU A 110 22.17 2.95 22.48
N LEU A 111 23.00 1.92 22.30
CA LEU A 111 22.58 0.65 21.71
C LEU A 111 22.17 -0.33 22.81
N PRO A 112 21.11 -1.13 22.59
CA PRO A 112 20.77 -2.20 23.52
C PRO A 112 21.92 -3.21 23.62
N SER A 113 22.39 -3.43 24.83
CA SER A 113 23.38 -4.48 25.09
C SER A 113 22.70 -5.85 25.18
N PRO A 114 23.32 -6.92 24.65
CA PRO A 114 22.81 -8.27 24.84
C PRO A 114 22.68 -8.63 26.32
N ASP A 115 21.63 -9.37 26.67
CA ASP A 115 21.41 -9.87 28.02
C ASP A 115 22.48 -10.92 28.38
N PRO A 116 23.37 -10.65 29.36
CA PRO A 116 24.45 -11.57 29.71
C PRO A 116 23.93 -12.94 30.17
N ALA A 117 22.74 -13.00 30.80
CA ALA A 117 22.14 -14.24 31.26
C ALA A 117 21.67 -15.15 30.10
N LYS A 118 21.44 -14.58 28.91
CA LYS A 118 21.06 -15.32 27.69
C LYS A 118 22.25 -15.72 26.83
N MET A 119 23.42 -15.11 27.07
CA MET A 119 24.67 -15.42 26.36
C MET A 119 25.46 -16.56 27.02
N ALA A 120 25.16 -16.90 28.27
CA ALA A 120 25.88 -17.93 29.04
C ALA A 120 25.40 -19.39 28.78
N LYS A 121 24.71 -19.64 27.66
CA LYS A 121 24.34 -20.97 27.16
C LYS A 121 24.88 -21.17 25.76
#